data_AF-A0A520PK55-F1
#
_entry.id   AF-A0A520PK55-F1
#
_cell.length_a   1.000
_cell.length_b   1.000
_cell.length_c   1.000
_cell.angle_alpha   90.00
_cell.angle_beta   90.00
_cell.angle_gamma   90.00
#
_symmetry.space_group_name_H-M   'P 1'
#
loop_
_entity.id
_entity.type
_entity.pdbx_description
1 polymer ?
#
loop_
_entity_poly.entity_id
_entity_poly.type
_entity_poly.pdbx_seq_one_letter_code
_entity_poly.pdbx_strand_id
1 'polypeptide(L)'
;MGFFFKKKIIGDYPHEVSRKDWENVMDALFRNMIANNAKGVAVISNTNRENQDDGAGIIQGELIYRIKAQRVDEVREGLKKIDMFHFENVFKTYFDSEHEKGLDFYRMKNILDKEIIVYPLVQGKYKKGLLVFEYPISDSNMSHIMQVIKGVLNNPEVQSSPTPDSSSENETKNN
;
A
#
# COMPACT_ATOMS: atom_id res chain seq x y z
N MET A 1 -24.73 5.11 -14.48
CA MET A 1 -25.00 4.44 -13.19
C MET A 1 -24.02 3.29 -13.03
N GLY A 2 -23.01 3.42 -12.16
CA GLY A 2 -22.08 2.33 -11.86
C GLY A 2 -22.66 1.44 -10.77
N PHE A 3 -22.59 0.12 -10.93
CA PHE A 3 -22.95 -0.84 -9.90
C PHE A 3 -21.87 -0.84 -8.80
N PHE A 4 -22.29 -0.64 -7.55
CA PHE A 4 -21.43 -0.52 -6.37
C PHE A 4 -21.58 -1.77 -5.49
N PHE A 5 -20.46 -2.36 -5.06
CA PHE A 5 -20.46 -3.48 -4.11
C PHE A 5 -20.30 -2.94 -2.68
N LYS A 6 -21.38 -3.01 -1.90
CA LYS A 6 -21.40 -2.67 -0.47
C LYS A 6 -21.07 -3.92 0.37
N LYS A 7 -19.91 -3.95 1.02
CA LYS A 7 -19.72 -4.73 2.27
C LYS A 7 -18.87 -3.91 3.23
N LYS A 8 -19.50 -3.40 4.29
CA LYS A 8 -18.84 -2.76 5.43
C LYS A 8 -18.49 -3.87 6.43
N ILE A 9 -17.21 -4.28 6.52
CA ILE A 9 -16.79 -5.46 7.31
C ILE A 9 -15.99 -5.07 8.57
N ILE A 10 -15.66 -3.80 8.82
CA ILE A 10 -14.74 -3.42 9.91
C ILE A 10 -15.19 -2.11 10.58
N GLY A 11 -14.95 -2.00 11.90
CA GLY A 11 -15.23 -0.84 12.75
C GLY A 11 -14.50 0.45 12.34
N ASP A 12 -14.56 1.46 13.21
CA ASP A 12 -14.63 2.90 12.85
C ASP A 12 -13.58 3.47 11.88
N TYR A 13 -12.39 2.86 11.70
CA TYR A 13 -11.36 3.34 10.74
C TYR A 13 -10.53 2.18 10.11
N PRO A 14 -11.07 1.41 9.15
CA PRO A 14 -10.36 0.25 8.58
C PRO A 14 -9.09 0.58 7.81
N HIS A 15 -8.92 1.85 7.47
CA HIS A 15 -7.83 2.36 6.66
C HIS A 15 -6.73 3.00 7.51
N GLU A 16 -6.92 3.10 8.83
CA GLU A 16 -5.91 3.63 9.74
C GLU A 16 -4.95 2.53 10.19
N VAL A 17 -3.67 2.78 9.97
CA VAL A 17 -2.57 1.91 10.39
C VAL A 17 -2.04 2.44 11.73
N SER A 18 -2.32 1.70 12.80
CA SER A 18 -1.91 2.06 14.17
C SER A 18 -0.43 1.79 14.46
N ARG A 19 0.16 0.83 13.75
CA ARG A 19 1.58 0.47 13.84
C ARG A 19 2.46 1.64 13.46
N LYS A 20 3.58 1.87 14.17
CA LYS A 20 4.54 2.96 13.91
C LYS A 20 5.47 2.69 12.73
N ASP A 21 5.70 1.42 12.39
CA ASP A 21 6.58 0.98 11.31
C ASP A 21 5.90 0.97 9.94
N TRP A 22 5.41 2.14 9.53
CA TRP A 22 4.65 2.35 8.30
C TRP A 22 5.29 1.75 7.04
N GLU A 23 6.59 1.93 6.85
CA GLU A 23 7.30 1.42 5.67
C GLU A 23 7.36 -0.11 5.66
N ASN A 24 7.52 -0.72 6.85
CA ASN A 24 7.43 -2.18 6.99
C ASN A 24 6.02 -2.68 6.64
N VAL A 25 4.98 -1.93 7.02
CA VAL A 25 3.58 -2.25 6.65
C VAL A 25 3.40 -2.14 5.13
N MET A 26 3.85 -1.05 4.50
CA MET A 26 3.78 -0.89 3.04
C MET A 26 4.53 -2.00 2.30
N ASP A 27 5.71 -2.40 2.79
CA ASP A 27 6.49 -3.50 2.20
C ASP A 27 5.83 -4.87 2.40
N ALA A 28 5.23 -5.11 3.57
CA ALA A 28 4.48 -6.32 3.83
C ALA A 28 3.23 -6.41 2.96
N LEU A 29 2.52 -5.29 2.76
CA LEU A 29 1.38 -5.22 1.84
C LEU A 29 1.84 -5.42 0.39
N PHE A 30 2.94 -4.80 -0.04
CA PHE A 30 3.45 -5.02 -1.38
C PHE A 30 3.79 -6.50 -1.61
N ARG A 31 4.55 -7.13 -0.70
CA ARG A 31 4.95 -8.55 -0.84
C ARG A 31 3.77 -9.50 -0.76
N ASN A 32 2.94 -9.39 0.26
CA ASN A 32 1.87 -10.34 0.53
C ASN A 32 0.65 -10.13 -0.35
N MET A 33 0.37 -8.87 -0.74
CA MET A 33 -0.85 -8.51 -1.44
C MET A 33 -0.60 -8.17 -2.91
N ILE A 34 0.39 -7.34 -3.25
CA ILE A 34 0.56 -6.88 -4.63
C ILE A 34 1.35 -7.90 -5.47
N ALA A 35 2.52 -8.33 -4.99
CA ALA A 35 3.38 -9.23 -5.72
C ALA A 35 2.72 -10.60 -5.95
N ASN A 36 2.04 -11.12 -4.92
CA ASN A 36 1.44 -12.46 -4.94
C ASN A 36 0.02 -12.52 -5.53
N ASN A 37 -0.62 -11.37 -5.80
CA ASN A 37 -1.96 -11.36 -6.39
C ASN A 37 -1.90 -11.11 -7.90
N ALA A 38 -2.69 -11.87 -8.67
CA ALA A 38 -2.78 -11.72 -10.12
C ALA A 38 -3.31 -10.34 -10.55
N LYS A 39 -4.15 -9.72 -9.71
CA LYS A 39 -4.73 -8.38 -9.92
C LYS A 39 -3.95 -7.27 -9.23
N GLY A 40 -2.95 -7.60 -8.42
CA GLY A 40 -2.06 -6.63 -7.79
C GLY A 40 -1.25 -5.87 -8.82
N VAL A 41 -1.25 -4.54 -8.73
CA VAL A 41 -0.52 -3.67 -9.65
C VAL A 41 0.64 -2.98 -8.92
N ALA A 42 0.32 -2.18 -7.91
CA ALA A 42 1.29 -1.34 -7.23
C ALA A 42 0.85 -0.94 -5.81
N VAL A 43 1.82 -0.48 -5.01
CA VAL A 43 1.59 0.40 -3.87
C VAL A 43 2.09 1.79 -4.23
N ILE A 44 1.28 2.83 -3.99
CA ILE A 44 1.65 4.23 -4.17
C ILE A 44 1.66 4.89 -2.79
N SER A 45 2.75 5.52 -2.37
CA SER A 45 2.85 6.19 -1.07
C SER A 45 3.44 7.59 -1.19
N ASN A 46 3.10 8.47 -0.25
CA ASN A 46 3.74 9.79 -0.12
C ASN A 46 4.97 9.77 0.82
N THR A 47 5.43 8.57 1.17
CA THR A 47 6.57 8.35 2.06
C THR A 47 7.63 7.49 1.39
N ASN A 48 8.88 7.69 1.80
CA ASN A 48 10.00 6.84 1.46
C ASN A 48 10.89 6.61 2.67
N ARG A 49 11.62 5.49 2.67
CA ARG A 49 12.70 5.25 3.63
C ARG A 49 13.92 6.12 3.30
N GLU A 50 14.54 6.70 4.31
CA GLU A 50 15.88 7.28 4.15
C GLU A 50 16.98 6.21 4.18
N ASN A 51 16.80 5.18 5.01
CA ASN A 51 17.73 4.06 5.16
C ASN A 51 16.98 2.77 5.52
N GLN A 52 17.69 1.64 5.61
CA GLN A 52 17.07 0.34 5.88
C GLN A 52 16.45 0.25 7.29
N ASP A 53 16.94 1.06 8.24
CA ASP A 53 16.47 1.08 9.63
C ASP A 53 15.23 1.96 9.81
N ASP A 54 14.98 2.87 8.87
CA ASP A 54 13.82 3.75 8.85
C ASP A 54 12.54 2.97 8.54
N GLY A 55 11.98 2.37 9.58
CA GLY A 55 10.70 1.66 9.53
C GLY A 55 9.51 2.60 9.40
N ALA A 56 9.66 3.88 9.72
CA ALA A 56 8.57 4.85 9.70
C ALA A 56 8.45 5.55 8.34
N GLY A 57 9.56 5.85 7.68
CA GLY A 57 9.58 6.62 6.45
C GLY A 57 9.32 8.11 6.68
N ILE A 58 9.85 8.92 5.77
CA ILE A 58 9.68 10.37 5.73
C ILE A 58 8.75 10.74 4.57
N ILE A 59 7.90 11.74 4.80
CA ILE A 59 7.00 12.28 3.79
C ILE A 59 7.82 13.04 2.74
N GLN A 60 7.56 12.75 1.48
CA GLN A 60 8.24 13.41 0.36
C GLN A 60 7.26 14.28 -0.44
N GLY A 61 7.81 15.21 -1.21
CA GLY A 61 7.03 16.04 -2.15
C GLY A 61 6.57 15.26 -3.40
N GLU A 62 7.16 14.10 -3.65
CA GLU A 62 6.84 13.22 -4.78
C GLU A 62 6.25 11.90 -4.30
N LEU A 63 5.42 11.29 -5.16
CA LEU A 63 4.84 9.97 -4.90
C LEU A 63 5.83 8.87 -5.25
N ILE A 64 5.91 7.88 -4.37
CA ILE A 64 6.69 6.66 -4.57
C ILE A 64 5.78 5.58 -5.14
N TYR A 65 6.17 5.02 -6.28
CA TYR A 65 5.42 3.97 -6.97
C TYR A 65 6.17 2.63 -6.85
N ARG A 66 5.71 1.74 -5.98
CA ARG A 66 6.20 0.36 -5.86
C ARG A 66 5.37 -0.53 -6.77
N ILE A 67 5.86 -0.77 -7.98
CA ILE A 67 5.15 -1.53 -9.02
C ILE A 67 5.67 -2.97 -9.06
N LYS A 68 4.77 -3.94 -9.30
CA LYS A 68 5.15 -5.34 -9.51
C LYS A 68 6.14 -5.45 -10.69
N ALA A 69 7.33 -5.99 -10.43
CA ALA A 69 8.46 -6.01 -11.38
C ALA A 69 8.10 -6.47 -12.80
N GLN A 70 7.33 -7.55 -12.91
CA GLN A 70 6.89 -8.14 -14.18
C GLN A 70 6.00 -7.24 -15.04
N ARG A 71 5.47 -6.15 -14.47
CA ARG A 71 4.50 -5.26 -15.10
C ARG A 71 4.96 -3.81 -15.16
N VAL A 72 6.17 -3.50 -14.70
CA VAL A 72 6.67 -2.12 -14.57
C VAL A 72 6.53 -1.36 -15.89
N ASP A 73 7.00 -1.93 -16.99
CA ASP A 73 7.01 -1.26 -18.29
C ASP A 73 5.59 -1.08 -18.86
N GLU A 74 4.67 -1.97 -18.51
CA GLU A 74 3.27 -1.93 -18.94
C GLU A 74 2.49 -0.81 -18.23
N VAL A 75 2.64 -0.69 -16.90
CA VAL A 75 1.71 0.12 -16.09
C VAL A 75 2.30 1.43 -15.59
N ARG A 76 3.62 1.62 -15.62
CA ARG A 76 4.29 2.78 -15.01
C ARG A 76 3.78 4.11 -15.54
N GLU A 77 3.70 4.29 -16.86
CA GLU A 77 3.25 5.55 -17.45
C GLU A 77 1.76 5.81 -17.17
N GLY A 78 0.94 4.77 -17.14
CA GLY A 78 -0.47 4.89 -16.76
C GLY A 78 -0.64 5.29 -15.29
N LEU A 79 0.14 4.70 -14.38
CA LEU A 79 0.09 5.04 -12.95
C LEU A 79 0.56 6.47 -12.64
N LYS A 80 1.48 7.04 -13.44
CA LYS A 80 1.90 8.44 -13.29
C LYS A 80 0.78 9.46 -13.48
N LYS A 81 -0.34 9.07 -14.10
CA LYS A 81 -1.56 9.91 -14.16
C LYS A 81 -2.16 10.14 -12.78
N ILE A 82 -1.87 9.26 -11.81
CA ILE A 82 -2.16 9.50 -10.39
C ILE A 82 -1.02 10.35 -9.83
N ASP A 83 -1.11 11.66 -10.07
CA ASP A 83 -0.23 12.65 -9.45
C ASP A 83 -0.65 12.92 -7.98
N MET A 84 0.09 13.79 -7.30
CA MET A 84 -0.19 14.15 -5.90
C MET A 84 -1.62 14.70 -5.72
N PHE A 85 -2.14 15.43 -6.70
CA PHE A 85 -3.50 15.98 -6.64
C PHE A 85 -4.55 14.87 -6.67
N HIS A 86 -4.45 13.94 -7.62
CA HIS A 86 -5.34 12.79 -7.72
C HIS A 86 -5.22 11.88 -6.49
N PHE A 87 -3.99 11.65 -6.04
CA PHE A 87 -3.71 10.87 -4.83
C PHE A 87 -4.41 11.46 -3.61
N GLU A 88 -4.21 12.75 -3.33
CA GLU A 88 -4.86 13.44 -2.20
C GLU A 88 -6.38 13.46 -2.32
N ASN A 89 -6.91 13.62 -3.54
CA ASN A 89 -8.35 13.62 -3.76
C ASN A 89 -9.01 12.28 -3.40
N VAL A 90 -8.33 11.14 -3.55
CA VAL A 90 -8.86 9.83 -3.09
C VAL A 90 -9.11 9.86 -1.58
N PHE A 91 -8.17 10.39 -0.80
CA PHE A 91 -8.33 10.47 0.66
C PHE A 91 -9.37 11.51 1.05
N LYS A 92 -9.38 12.67 0.39
CA LYS A 92 -10.40 13.69 0.62
C LYS A 92 -11.81 13.13 0.41
N THR A 93 -12.01 12.43 -0.70
CA THR A 93 -13.27 11.77 -1.01
C THR A 93 -13.63 10.71 0.04
N TYR A 94 -12.66 9.93 0.54
CA TYR A 94 -12.89 8.97 1.62
C TYR A 94 -13.31 9.61 2.95
N PHE A 95 -12.61 10.66 3.39
CA PHE A 95 -12.84 11.28 4.70
C PHE A 95 -13.99 12.29 4.73
N ASP A 96 -14.20 13.05 3.63
CA ASP A 96 -15.15 14.15 3.59
C ASP A 96 -16.54 13.74 3.06
N SER A 97 -16.65 12.67 2.28
CA SER A 97 -17.92 12.30 1.65
C SER A 97 -18.84 11.57 2.63
N GLU A 98 -19.91 12.21 3.09
CA GLU A 98 -20.94 11.55 3.91
C GLU A 98 -21.62 10.36 3.22
N HIS A 99 -21.61 10.32 1.88
CA HIS A 99 -22.20 9.25 1.09
C HIS A 99 -21.23 8.10 0.77
N GLU A 100 -19.93 8.36 0.78
CA GLU A 100 -18.87 7.36 0.51
C GLU A 100 -18.09 6.95 1.76
N LYS A 101 -18.42 7.52 2.93
CA LYS A 101 -18.06 7.04 4.27
C LYS A 101 -18.52 5.58 4.46
N GLY A 102 -17.68 4.64 4.04
CA GLY A 102 -17.93 3.20 4.16
C GLY A 102 -17.62 2.36 2.91
N LEU A 103 -17.04 2.93 1.85
CA LEU A 103 -16.48 2.16 0.74
C LEU A 103 -15.00 1.86 0.99
N ASP A 104 -14.67 0.57 1.04
CA ASP A 104 -13.29 0.10 1.23
C ASP A 104 -12.43 0.29 -0.04
N PHE A 105 -13.03 0.27 -1.23
CA PHE A 105 -12.33 0.41 -2.51
C PHE A 105 -12.95 1.47 -3.42
N TYR A 106 -12.11 2.19 -4.15
CA TYR A 106 -12.48 3.25 -5.09
C TYR A 106 -12.10 2.86 -6.51
N ARG A 107 -13.06 2.95 -7.43
CA ARG A 107 -12.83 2.64 -8.85
C ARG A 107 -12.36 3.88 -9.59
N MET A 108 -11.20 3.80 -10.24
CA MET A 108 -10.67 4.87 -11.09
C MET A 108 -10.60 4.39 -12.54
N LYS A 109 -11.04 5.25 -13.45
CA LYS A 109 -11.04 5.00 -14.88
C LYS A 109 -9.91 5.74 -15.57
N ASN A 110 -9.54 5.31 -16.77
CA ASN A 110 -8.57 5.98 -17.65
C ASN A 110 -7.13 6.09 -17.08
N ILE A 111 -6.80 5.30 -16.07
CA ILE A 111 -5.43 5.22 -15.52
C ILE A 111 -4.59 4.29 -16.38
N LEU A 112 -4.96 3.00 -16.43
CA LEU A 112 -4.39 2.00 -17.32
C LEU A 112 -5.37 1.71 -18.48
N ASP A 113 -4.98 0.85 -19.41
CA ASP A 113 -5.87 0.33 -20.46
C ASP A 113 -7.12 -0.35 -19.87
N LYS A 114 -6.94 -0.96 -18.69
CA LYS A 114 -8.02 -1.41 -17.82
C LYS A 114 -8.28 -0.38 -16.73
N GLU A 115 -9.52 -0.36 -16.26
CA GLU A 115 -9.84 0.39 -15.05
C GLU A 115 -9.14 -0.24 -13.83
N ILE A 116 -8.93 0.57 -12.80
CA ILE A 116 -8.31 0.14 -11.56
C ILE A 116 -9.27 0.32 -10.38
N ILE A 117 -9.01 -0.40 -9.30
CA ILE A 117 -9.52 -0.04 -7.98
C ILE A 117 -8.37 0.26 -7.04
N VAL A 118 -8.60 1.17 -6.10
CA VAL A 118 -7.63 1.58 -5.10
C VAL A 118 -8.18 1.42 -3.70
N TYR A 119 -7.34 1.00 -2.76
CA TYR A 119 -7.64 0.89 -1.34
C TYR A 119 -6.76 1.91 -0.58
N PRO A 120 -7.34 2.95 0.03
CA PRO A 120 -6.57 3.96 0.76
C PRO A 120 -6.09 3.44 2.11
N LEU A 121 -4.93 3.90 2.57
CA LEU A 121 -4.36 3.61 3.89
C LEU A 121 -3.76 4.90 4.43
N VAL A 122 -3.91 5.14 5.73
CA VAL A 122 -3.36 6.30 6.42
C VAL A 122 -2.65 5.90 7.71
N GLN A 123 -1.60 6.61 8.07
CA GLN A 123 -1.03 6.57 9.43
C GLN A 123 -1.01 8.00 9.98
N GLY A 124 -1.82 8.23 11.01
CA GLY A 124 -2.06 9.58 11.52
C GLY A 124 -2.60 10.51 10.44
N LYS A 125 -2.18 11.79 10.47
CA LYS A 125 -2.74 12.83 9.59
C LYS A 125 -2.06 12.96 8.23
N TYR A 126 -0.83 12.47 8.10
CA TYR A 126 0.05 12.90 7.01
C TYR A 126 0.54 11.77 6.11
N LYS A 127 0.72 10.56 6.64
CA LYS A 127 1.24 9.44 5.86
C LYS A 127 0.09 8.70 5.22
N LYS A 128 0.23 8.46 3.92
CA LYS A 128 -0.84 7.97 3.05
C LYS A 128 -0.26 6.95 2.08
N GLY A 129 -1.05 5.92 1.80
CA GLY A 129 -0.72 4.86 0.86
C GLY A 129 -1.96 4.39 0.10
N LEU A 130 -1.79 4.02 -1.16
CA LEU A 130 -2.82 3.43 -2.00
C LEU A 130 -2.36 2.05 -2.44
N LEU A 131 -3.16 1.03 -2.18
CA LEU A 131 -3.01 -0.27 -2.82
C LEU A 131 -3.78 -0.27 -4.12
N VAL A 132 -3.13 -0.59 -5.23
CA VAL A 132 -3.71 -0.50 -6.58
C VAL A 132 -3.89 -1.89 -7.18
N PHE A 133 -5.09 -2.15 -7.68
CA PHE A 133 -5.47 -3.40 -8.32
C PHE A 133 -6.18 -3.18 -9.67
N GLU A 134 -6.05 -4.14 -10.58
CA GLU A 134 -6.85 -4.14 -11.81
C GLU A 134 -8.33 -4.46 -11.55
N TYR A 135 -9.22 -3.73 -12.19
CA TYR A 135 -10.64 -4.07 -12.27
C TYR A 135 -10.96 -4.87 -13.55
N PRO A 136 -11.88 -5.85 -13.52
CA PRO A 136 -12.68 -6.32 -12.38
C PRO A 136 -11.94 -7.31 -11.47
N ILE A 137 -12.38 -7.37 -10.21
CA ILE A 137 -11.99 -8.36 -9.21
C ILE A 137 -13.23 -9.15 -8.80
N SER A 138 -13.11 -10.48 -8.72
CA SER A 138 -14.19 -11.35 -8.23
C SER A 138 -14.40 -11.19 -6.72
N ASP A 139 -15.60 -11.48 -6.23
CA ASP A 139 -15.94 -11.40 -4.80
C ASP A 139 -15.06 -12.30 -3.92
N SER A 140 -14.69 -13.48 -4.44
CA SER A 140 -13.77 -14.41 -3.76
C SER A 140 -12.39 -13.80 -3.60
N ASN A 141 -11.87 -13.19 -4.66
CA ASN A 141 -10.58 -12.51 -4.63
C ASN A 141 -10.66 -11.32 -3.69
N MET A 142 -11.69 -10.48 -3.77
CA MET A 142 -11.88 -9.31 -2.90
C MET A 142 -11.88 -9.70 -1.42
N SER A 143 -12.57 -10.77 -1.07
CA SER A 143 -12.61 -11.28 0.31
C SER A 143 -11.23 -11.73 0.78
N HIS A 144 -10.45 -12.38 -0.10
CA HIS A 144 -9.06 -12.73 0.17
C HIS A 144 -8.16 -11.49 0.31
N ILE A 145 -8.31 -10.48 -0.56
CA ILE A 145 -7.59 -9.19 -0.45
C ILE A 145 -7.80 -8.62 0.95
N MET A 146 -9.06 -8.55 1.38
CA MET A 146 -9.38 -7.97 2.68
C MET A 146 -8.83 -8.76 3.86
N GLN A 147 -8.82 -10.10 3.78
CA GLN A 147 -8.21 -10.93 4.81
C GLN A 147 -6.70 -10.71 4.91
N VAL A 148 -6.00 -10.60 3.78
CA VAL A 148 -4.56 -10.35 3.75
C VAL A 148 -4.24 -8.96 4.31
N ILE A 149 -4.98 -7.92 3.90
CA ILE A 149 -4.82 -6.56 4.43
C ILE A 149 -4.99 -6.59 5.96
N LYS A 150 -6.11 -7.14 6.46
CA LYS A 150 -6.35 -7.27 7.91
C LYS A 150 -5.22 -8.00 8.63
N GLY A 151 -4.73 -9.10 8.06
CA GLY A 151 -3.64 -9.87 8.63
C GLY A 151 -2.37 -9.03 8.77
N VAL A 152 -1.99 -8.29 7.72
CA VAL A 152 -0.81 -7.42 7.76
C VAL A 152 -0.97 -6.27 8.74
N LEU A 153 -2.15 -5.65 8.80
CA LEU A 153 -2.40 -4.53 9.72
C LEU A 153 -2.43 -4.96 11.19
N ASN A 154 -2.87 -6.19 11.49
CA ASN A 154 -2.93 -6.74 12.84
C ASN A 154 -1.62 -7.42 13.29
N ASN A 155 -0.66 -7.61 12.38
CA ASN A 155 0.64 -8.19 12.74
C ASN A 155 1.38 -7.25 13.71
N PRO A 156 2.18 -7.81 14.65
CA PRO A 156 2.99 -6.99 15.54
C PRO A 156 3.96 -6.10 14.76
N GLU A 157 4.30 -4.95 15.34
CA GLU A 157 5.35 -4.08 14.81
C GLU A 157 6.64 -4.87 14.66
N VAL A 158 7.27 -4.75 13.48
CA VAL A 158 8.56 -5.38 13.22
C VAL A 158 9.62 -4.34 13.58
N GLN A 159 10.43 -4.63 14.58
CA GLN A 159 11.62 -3.82 14.83
C GLN A 159 12.55 -3.94 13.62
N SER A 160 12.88 -2.82 12.97
CA SER A 160 13.94 -2.78 11.97
C SER A 160 15.20 -3.35 12.62
N SER A 161 15.59 -4.55 12.21
CA SER A 161 16.79 -5.21 12.75
C SER A 161 17.96 -4.78 11.88
N PRO A 162 19.09 -4.32 12.45
CA PRO A 162 20.29 -4.15 11.67
C PRO A 162 20.65 -5.51 11.07
N THR A 163 20.89 -5.54 9.76
CA THR A 163 21.47 -6.70 9.09
C THR A 163 22.73 -7.11 9.87
N PRO A 164 22.93 -8.39 10.25
CA PRO A 164 24.20 -8.78 10.82
C PRO A 164 25.24 -8.62 9.72
N ASP A 165 26.17 -7.68 9.91
CA ASP A 165 27.34 -7.53 9.07
C ASP A 165 27.98 -8.89 8.88
N SER A 166 28.04 -9.34 7.63
CA SER A 166 28.88 -10.45 7.23
C SER A 166 30.33 -9.97 7.24
N SER A 167 30.91 -9.86 8.43
CA SER A 167 32.35 -9.78 8.63
C SER A 167 32.76 -10.77 9.71
N SER A 168 32.65 -12.04 9.36
CA SER A 168 33.33 -13.14 10.04
C SER A 168 34.61 -13.48 9.27
N GLU A 169 35.72 -12.87 9.67
CA GLU A 169 37.08 -13.44 9.57
C GLU A 169 37.76 -13.07 10.92
N ASN A 170 37.84 -14.00 11.88
CA ASN A 170 39.03 -14.84 12.15
C ASN A 170 40.34 -14.04 12.05
N GLU A 171 41.20 -13.89 13.06
CA GLU A 171 41.75 -14.93 13.94
C GLU A 171 42.20 -14.35 15.30
N THR A 172 42.07 -15.19 16.32
CA THR A 172 42.71 -15.00 17.62
C THR A 172 44.06 -15.71 17.63
N LYS A 173 45.12 -14.96 17.98
CA LYS A 173 46.41 -15.34 18.59
C LYS A 173 47.32 -16.34 17.85
N ASN A 174 48.57 -15.91 17.66
CA ASN A 174 49.73 -16.63 18.20
C ASN A 174 50.76 -15.62 18.69
N ASN A 175 51.20 -15.81 19.93
CA ASN A 175 52.27 -15.09 20.60
C ASN A 175 53.16 -16.13 21.28
#